data_AF-A0A368F897-F1
#
_entry.id   AF-A0A368F897-F1
#
_cell.length_a   1.000
_cell.length_b   1.000
_cell.length_c   1.000
_cell.angle_alpha   90.00
_cell.angle_beta   90.00
_cell.angle_gamma   90.00
#
_symmetry.space_group_name_H-M   'P 1'
#
loop_
_entity.id
_entity.type
_entity.pdbx_description
1 polymer ?
#
loop_
_entity_poly.entity_id
_entity_poly.type
_entity_poly.pdbx_seq_one_letter_code
_entity_poly.pdbx_strand_id
1 'polypeptide(L)'
;MSRVKRRRLLHLMFRAAQFVVPRSKRTEPFDYLQKYKCCPPPIFMVIISIIQLAIYAYYTVESGEGLSITGPVPTKSPLIFNPYRKSEVWRFFTYMFIHIG
;
A
#
# COMPACT_ATOMS: atom_id res chain seq x y z
N MET A 1 -12.28 -9.50 -17.14
CA MET A 1 -13.29 -10.16 -16.27
C MET A 1 -14.69 -9.91 -16.83
N SER A 2 -15.52 -10.94 -17.04
CA SER A 2 -16.90 -10.72 -17.53
C SER A 2 -17.72 -9.94 -16.49
N ARG A 3 -18.62 -9.07 -16.95
CA ARG A 3 -19.44 -8.18 -16.08
C ARG A 3 -20.21 -8.95 -15.00
N VAL A 4 -20.55 -10.21 -15.27
CA VAL A 4 -21.23 -11.12 -14.33
C VAL A 4 -20.33 -11.54 -13.17
N LYS A 5 -19.06 -11.87 -13.42
CA LYS A 5 -18.09 -12.24 -12.37
C LYS A 5 -17.84 -11.08 -11.41
N ARG A 6 -17.76 -9.86 -11.93
CA ARG A 6 -17.58 -8.64 -11.12
C ARG A 6 -18.77 -8.38 -10.19
N ARG A 7 -20.01 -8.56 -10.66
CA ARG A 7 -21.21 -8.40 -9.82
C ARG A 7 -21.30 -9.44 -8.70
N ARG A 8 -20.95 -10.71 -9.00
CA ARG A 8 -20.91 -11.78 -7.98
C ARG A 8 -19.85 -11.51 -6.92
N LEU A 9 -18.64 -11.09 -7.33
CA LEU A 9 -17.57 -10.72 -6.40
C LEU A 9 -18.00 -9.57 -5.48
N LEU A 10 -18.58 -8.50 -6.04
CA LEU A 10 -19.09 -7.37 -5.26
C LEU A 10 -20.13 -7.85 -4.24
N HIS A 11 -21.12 -8.66 -4.65
CA HIS A 11 -22.12 -9.22 -3.74
C HIS A 11 -21.50 -10.01 -2.58
N LEU A 12 -20.47 -10.82 -2.84
CA LEU A 12 -19.76 -11.56 -1.80
C LEU A 12 -19.02 -10.64 -0.85
N MET A 13 -18.31 -9.63 -1.37
CA MET A 13 -17.63 -8.62 -0.56
C MET A 13 -18.61 -7.83 0.32
N PHE A 14 -19.78 -7.46 -0.22
CA PHE A 14 -20.83 -6.79 0.54
C PHE A 14 -21.37 -7.67 1.67
N ARG A 15 -21.60 -8.96 1.39
CA ARG A 15 -22.07 -9.91 2.41
C ARG A 15 -21.04 -10.09 3.52
N ALA A 16 -19.76 -10.19 3.17
CA ALA A 16 -18.67 -10.26 4.15
C ALA A 16 -18.56 -8.98 5.01
N ALA A 17 -18.68 -7.79 4.40
CA ALA A 17 -18.65 -6.53 5.14
C ALA A 17 -19.79 -6.42 6.16
N GLN A 18 -20.99 -6.90 5.82
CA GLN A 18 -22.13 -6.91 6.74
C GLN A 18 -21.95 -7.82 7.97
N PHE A 19 -21.08 -8.82 7.90
CA PHE A 19 -20.72 -9.67 9.04
C PHE A 19 -19.82 -8.95 10.06
N VAL A 20 -18.94 -8.06 9.60
CA VAL A 20 -17.98 -7.36 10.45
C VAL A 20 -18.57 -6.06 11.02
N VAL A 21 -19.50 -5.41 10.29
CA VAL A 21 -20.06 -4.11 10.68
C VAL A 21 -21.34 -4.24 11.54
N PRO A 22 -21.40 -3.59 12.73
CA PRO A 22 -22.57 -3.56 13.61
C PRO A 22 -23.83 -2.99 12.91
N ARG A 23 -25.01 -3.54 13.22
CA ARG A 23 -26.27 -3.20 12.52
C ARG A 23 -26.60 -1.71 12.53
N SER A 24 -26.30 -0.99 13.61
CA SER A 24 -26.58 0.44 13.78
C SER A 24 -25.70 1.37 12.93
N LYS A 25 -24.59 0.85 12.38
CA LYS A 25 -23.60 1.62 11.61
C LYS A 25 -23.49 1.16 10.16
N ARG A 26 -24.47 0.41 9.63
CA ARG A 26 -24.40 -0.16 8.27
C ARG A 26 -24.70 0.82 7.15
N THR A 27 -25.39 1.93 7.38
CA THR A 27 -25.80 2.87 6.33
C THR A 27 -24.64 3.74 5.82
N GLU A 28 -23.83 4.30 6.73
CA GLU A 28 -22.70 5.19 6.37
C GLU A 28 -21.55 4.50 5.58
N PRO A 29 -21.02 3.33 5.97
CA PRO A 29 -19.98 2.65 5.22
C PRO A 29 -20.47 2.09 3.88
N PHE A 30 -21.78 1.89 3.72
CA PHE A 30 -22.37 1.28 2.53
C PHE A 30 -22.24 2.18 1.30
N ASP A 31 -22.49 3.48 1.46
CA ASP A 31 -22.35 4.46 0.39
C ASP A 31 -20.88 4.62 -0.05
N TYR A 32 -19.94 4.62 0.91
CA TYR A 32 -18.51 4.66 0.63
C TYR A 32 -18.02 3.42 -0.14
N LEU A 33 -18.39 2.22 0.31
CA LEU A 33 -18.04 0.96 -0.36
C LEU A 33 -18.61 0.86 -1.78
N GLN A 34 -19.82 1.39 -2.00
CA GLN A 34 -20.45 1.42 -3.32
C GLN A 34 -19.78 2.40 -4.28
N LYS A 35 -19.25 3.51 -3.77
CA LYS A 35 -18.46 4.50 -4.53
C LYS A 35 -17.03 4.04 -4.79
N TYR A 36 -16.53 3.07 -4.04
CA TYR A 36 -15.16 2.57 -4.17
C TYR A 36 -14.97 1.79 -5.49
N LYS A 37 -14.13 2.33 -6.39
CA LYS A 37 -13.86 1.71 -7.70
C LYS A 37 -12.80 0.61 -7.67
N CYS A 38 -12.21 0.30 -6.49
CA CYS A 38 -11.01 -0.54 -6.37
C CYS A 38 -9.87 -0.01 -7.25
N CYS A 39 -9.64 1.30 -7.18
CA CYS A 39 -8.55 1.99 -7.85
C CYS A 39 -7.74 2.73 -6.77
N PRO A 40 -6.49 2.36 -6.51
CA PRO A 40 -5.73 1.31 -7.22
C PRO A 40 -6.26 -0.12 -6.94
N PRO A 41 -6.07 -1.07 -7.88
CA PRO A 41 -6.51 -2.46 -7.70
C PRO A 41 -5.90 -3.08 -6.43
N PRO A 42 -6.61 -3.97 -5.71
CA PRO A 42 -6.08 -4.62 -4.52
C PRO A 42 -4.74 -5.32 -4.74
N ILE A 43 -4.56 -5.94 -5.92
CA ILE A 43 -3.31 -6.60 -6.31
C ILE A 43 -2.16 -5.59 -6.42
N PHE A 44 -2.42 -4.39 -6.94
CA PHE A 44 -1.41 -3.34 -7.03
C PHE A 44 -0.90 -2.96 -5.64
N MET A 45 -1.82 -2.76 -4.69
CA MET A 45 -1.46 -2.45 -3.30
C MET A 45 -0.58 -3.55 -2.69
N VAL A 46 -0.95 -4.82 -2.86
CA VAL A 46 -0.17 -5.96 -2.36
C VAL A 46 1.23 -5.99 -2.98
N ILE A 47 1.36 -5.76 -4.29
CA ILE A 47 2.66 -5.70 -4.97
C ILE A 47 3.52 -4.58 -4.40
N ILE A 48 2.97 -3.37 -4.24
CA ILE A 48 3.71 -2.24 -3.67
C ILE A 48 4.17 -2.54 -2.24
N SER A 49 3.31 -3.16 -1.42
CA SER A 49 3.67 -3.55 -0.05
C SER A 49 4.78 -4.61 -0.01
N ILE A 50 4.76 -5.59 -0.91
CA ILE A 50 5.85 -6.58 -1.02
C ILE A 50 7.17 -5.90 -1.41
N ILE A 51 7.14 -4.96 -2.35
CA ILE A 51 8.32 -4.20 -2.77
C ILE A 51 8.88 -3.37 -1.61
N GLN A 52 8.02 -2.65 -0.89
CA GLN A 52 8.41 -1.87 0.30
C GLN A 52 9.07 -2.76 1.36
N LEU A 53 8.48 -3.92 1.65
CA LEU A 53 9.01 -4.86 2.63
C LEU A 53 10.38 -5.42 2.21
N ALA A 54 10.56 -5.74 0.93
CA ALA A 54 11.84 -6.24 0.41
C ALA A 54 12.96 -5.18 0.53
N ILE A 55 12.65 -3.92 0.20
CA ILE A 55 13.60 -2.80 0.31
C ILE A 55 13.96 -2.52 1.77
N TYR A 56 12.97 -2.52 2.66
CA TYR A 56 13.19 -2.35 4.09
C TYR A 56 14.09 -3.46 4.65
N ALA A 57 13.81 -4.72 4.31
CA ALA A 57 14.63 -5.86 4.73
C ALA A 57 16.07 -5.74 4.22
N TYR A 58 16.27 -5.32 2.96
CA TYR A 58 17.60 -5.09 2.39
C TYR A 58 18.40 -4.07 3.21
N TYR A 59 17.83 -2.89 3.47
CA TYR A 59 18.52 -1.84 4.23
C TYR A 59 18.74 -2.20 5.70
N THR A 60 17.85 -3.00 6.28
CA THR A 60 18.00 -3.51 7.65
C THR A 60 19.17 -4.48 7.78
N VAL A 61 19.35 -5.35 6.78
CA VAL A 61 20.50 -6.27 6.72
C VAL A 61 21.79 -5.51 6.44
N GLU A 62 21.75 -4.51 5.56
CA GLU A 62 22.92 -3.67 5.21
C GLU A 62 23.40 -2.81 6.37
N SER A 63 22.50 -2.26 7.19
CA SER A 63 22.87 -1.44 8.35
C SER A 63 23.45 -2.25 9.51
N GLY A 64 23.10 -3.53 9.62
CA GLY A 64 23.45 -4.38 10.77
C GLY A 64 22.72 -4.02 12.07
N GLU A 65 21.79 -3.05 12.07
CA GLU A 65 21.11 -2.53 13.26
C GLU A 65 19.92 -3.40 13.73
N GLY A 66 19.59 -4.46 13.00
CA GLY A 66 18.44 -5.33 13.29
C GLY A 66 17.09 -4.65 13.02
N LEU A 67 15.99 -5.36 13.29
CA LEU A 67 14.63 -4.85 13.08
C LEU A 67 14.33 -3.75 14.10
N SER A 68 14.34 -2.49 13.68
CA SER A 68 14.03 -1.33 14.51
C SER A 68 12.79 -0.61 13.99
N ILE A 69 11.90 -0.19 14.90
CA ILE A 69 10.72 0.63 14.57
C ILE A 69 11.14 2.04 14.11
N THR A 70 12.35 2.45 14.49
CA THR A 70 13.02 3.69 14.06
C THR A 70 14.14 3.37 13.08
N GLY A 71 13.91 2.38 12.20
CA GLY A 71 14.91 1.78 11.32
C GLY A 71 15.87 2.76 10.65
N PRO A 72 17.05 2.27 10.23
CA PRO A 72 18.08 3.11 9.62
C PRO A 72 17.50 3.85 8.42
N VAL A 73 17.56 5.19 8.44
CA VAL A 73 17.13 5.99 7.29
C VAL A 73 18.24 5.92 6.24
N PRO A 74 18.01 5.32 5.05
CA PRO A 74 19.06 5.16 4.06
C PRO A 74 19.25 6.47 3.30
N THR A 75 19.89 7.45 3.95
CA THR A 75 20.09 8.82 3.44
C THR A 75 20.90 8.89 2.15
N LYS A 76 21.75 7.89 1.91
CA LYS A 76 22.56 7.75 0.69
C LYS A 76 21.89 6.91 -0.40
N SER A 77 20.69 6.38 -0.16
CA SER A 77 19.97 5.54 -1.13
C SER A 77 19.72 6.29 -2.45
N PRO A 78 19.80 5.63 -3.61
CA PRO A 78 19.35 6.20 -4.87
C PRO A 78 17.82 6.37 -4.95
N LEU A 79 17.07 5.73 -4.04
CA LEU A 79 15.61 5.71 -4.05
C LEU A 79 14.99 6.90 -3.31
N ILE A 80 15.68 7.44 -2.31
CA ILE A 80 15.19 8.57 -1.50
C ILE A 80 15.23 9.88 -2.30
N PHE A 81 14.27 10.77 -2.04
CA PHE A 81 14.26 12.08 -2.68
C PHE A 81 15.45 12.94 -2.21
N ASN A 82 16.13 13.59 -3.16
CA ASN A 82 17.23 14.51 -2.87
C ASN A 82 16.98 15.86 -3.59
N PRO A 83 16.75 16.97 -2.86
CA PRO A 83 16.43 18.26 -3.44
C PRO A 83 17.57 18.87 -4.26
N TYR A 84 18.82 18.43 -4.03
CA TYR A 84 20.00 18.88 -4.77
C TYR A 84 20.20 18.12 -6.09
N ARG A 85 19.45 17.03 -6.32
CA ARG A 85 19.59 16.16 -7.50
C ARG A 85 18.29 16.04 -8.28
N LYS A 86 17.70 17.18 -8.67
CA LYS A 86 16.42 17.23 -9.39
C LYS A 86 16.47 16.62 -10.79
N SER A 87 17.66 16.47 -11.39
CA SER A 87 17.87 15.76 -12.66
C SER A 87 17.62 14.25 -12.53
N GLU A 88 17.70 13.69 -11.33
CA GLU A 88 17.43 12.29 -11.04
C GLU A 88 15.91 12.06 -10.87
N VAL A 89 15.16 12.19 -11.96
CA VAL A 89 13.68 12.24 -11.97
C VAL A 89 13.04 10.98 -11.35
N TRP A 90 13.71 9.83 -11.42
CA TRP A 90 13.22 8.60 -10.79
C TRP A 90 13.00 8.75 -9.29
N ARG A 91 13.78 9.60 -8.59
CA ARG A 91 13.65 9.84 -7.14
C ARG A 91 12.29 10.35 -6.72
N PHE A 92 11.58 11.06 -7.60
CA PHE A 92 10.22 11.53 -7.34
C PHE A 92 9.19 10.40 -7.31
N PHE A 93 9.50 9.25 -7.92
CA PHE A 93 8.63 8.08 -7.92
C PHE A 93 9.13 7.02 -6.93
N THR A 94 10.43 6.81 -6.83
CA THR A 94 11.00 5.73 -6.03
C THR A 94 10.94 5.99 -4.52
N TYR A 95 10.79 7.24 -4.09
CA TYR A 95 10.78 7.57 -2.66
C TYR A 95 9.62 6.90 -1.92
N MET A 96 8.50 6.61 -2.59
CA MET A 96 7.33 5.95 -1.99
C MET A 96 7.60 4.52 -1.53
N PHE A 97 8.71 3.92 -1.98
CA PHE A 97 9.10 2.58 -1.59
C PHE A 97 10.01 2.54 -0.35
N ILE A 98 10.55 3.69 0.08
CA ILE A 98 11.33 3.79 1.31
C ILE A 98 10.37 3.86 2.49
N HIS A 99 10.57 2.97 3.47
CA HIS A 99 9.80 2.91 4.71
C HIS A 99 10.79 2.78 5.87
N ILE A 100 10.58 3.54 6.94
CA ILE A 100 11.50 3.63 8.10
C ILE A 100 11.04 2.73 9.28
N GLY A 101 9.82 2.21 9.22
CA GLY A 101 9.17 1.46 10.28
C GLY A 101 7.66 1.68 10.23
#